data_AF-A0A6G3XSN8-F1
#
_entry.id   AF-A0A6G3XSN8-F1
#
_cell.length_a   1.000
_cell.length_b   1.000
_cell.length_c   1.000
_cell.angle_alpha   90.00
_cell.angle_beta   90.00
_cell.angle_gamma   90.00
#
_symmetry.space_group_name_H-M   'P 1'
#
loop_
_entity.id
_entity.type
_entity.pdbx_description
1 polymer ?
#
loop_
_entity_poly.entity_id
_entity_poly.type
_entity_poly.pdbx_seq_one_letter_code
_entity_poly.pdbx_strand_id
1 'polypeptide(L)'
;GFPKARPLPVHPLEKGDGGAYLSKEPVRAGQPLRVPLIGVAPAKMPGDAQPADGAPAASGDRISGTAWLDFTRGGGGKPNVVDPKELGLKGLKIEAVKDGKVVATATAGADGVFTLPASADGAQLRLPADNFREPYNGVDWLGPSLVTPGIIGSYVWMWAGFAMVLIAAGLAGLPRELLEAARVDGANEWQVFRRITVPMLAPVLAVVLVTLMINVLKVFDLVFIIAPGSSQDDANVLALQLYRSSFGTDADLGIGSAIAVLLLLLVIPVMLFNIRRIRKEGRR
;
A
#
# COMPACT_ATOMS: atom_id res chain seq x y z
N GLY A 1 -1.54 2.54 -15.35
CA GLY A 1 -0.18 2.14 -14.98
C GLY A 1 -0.05 0.62 -14.96
N PHE A 2 1.14 0.15 -14.64
CA PHE A 2 1.59 -1.22 -14.55
C PHE A 2 2.01 -1.54 -13.10
N PRO A 3 1.06 -1.71 -12.16
CA PRO A 3 1.33 -1.67 -10.73
C PRO A 3 2.28 -2.74 -10.20
N LYS A 4 2.31 -3.89 -10.87
CA LYS A 4 3.20 -5.01 -10.51
C LYS A 4 4.47 -5.07 -11.37
N ALA A 5 4.63 -4.13 -12.30
CA ALA A 5 5.80 -4.10 -13.15
C ALA A 5 7.05 -3.81 -12.33
N ARG A 6 8.08 -4.61 -12.55
CA ARG A 6 9.40 -4.45 -11.93
C ARG A 6 10.46 -5.05 -12.83
N PRO A 7 11.71 -4.62 -12.72
CA PRO A 7 12.76 -5.25 -13.49
C PRO A 7 13.20 -6.62 -12.93
N LEU A 8 13.87 -7.41 -13.76
CA LEU A 8 14.54 -8.67 -13.39
C LEU A 8 15.78 -8.43 -12.51
N PRO A 9 16.33 -9.45 -11.80
CA PRO A 9 17.54 -9.26 -10.98
C PRO A 9 18.77 -8.75 -11.76
N VAL A 10 19.03 -9.31 -12.95
CA VAL A 10 20.12 -8.89 -13.85
C VAL A 10 19.54 -7.97 -14.92
N HIS A 11 19.64 -6.66 -14.69
CA HIS A 11 18.96 -5.65 -15.50
C HIS A 11 19.68 -4.28 -15.45
N PRO A 12 19.39 -3.37 -16.41
CA PRO A 12 20.03 -2.06 -16.49
C PRO A 12 19.42 -0.99 -15.57
N LEU A 13 18.37 -1.31 -14.82
CA LEU A 13 17.74 -0.40 -13.87
C LEU A 13 18.17 -0.72 -12.42
N GLU A 14 17.81 0.17 -11.51
CA GLU A 14 17.89 0.00 -10.07
C GLU A 14 16.73 0.72 -9.40
N LYS A 15 16.44 0.40 -8.13
CA LYS A 15 15.39 1.08 -7.38
C LYS A 15 15.84 2.51 -7.05
N GLY A 16 15.03 3.48 -7.41
CA GLY A 16 15.16 4.87 -6.97
C GLY A 16 14.24 5.20 -5.81
N ASP A 17 14.22 6.47 -5.43
CA ASP A 17 13.36 6.97 -4.36
C ASP A 17 11.87 6.90 -4.73
N GLY A 18 11.02 6.67 -3.72
CA GLY A 18 9.57 6.78 -3.84
C GLY A 18 8.90 5.77 -4.78
N GLY A 19 9.56 4.64 -5.08
CA GLY A 19 9.03 3.59 -5.98
C GLY A 19 9.33 3.82 -7.46
N ALA A 20 10.18 4.78 -7.80
CA ALA A 20 10.71 4.93 -9.14
C ALA A 20 11.80 3.88 -9.43
N TYR A 21 12.11 3.67 -10.71
CA TYR A 21 13.32 2.95 -11.14
C TYR A 21 14.23 3.90 -11.92
N LEU A 22 15.53 3.75 -11.74
CA LEU A 22 16.57 4.57 -12.38
C LEU A 22 17.45 3.69 -13.25
N SER A 23 18.03 4.20 -14.34
CA SER A 23 19.10 3.48 -15.03
C SER A 23 20.39 3.53 -14.21
N LYS A 24 21.13 2.41 -14.19
CA LYS A 24 22.46 2.33 -13.55
C LYS A 24 23.50 3.16 -14.29
N GLU A 25 23.35 3.27 -15.60
CA GLU A 25 24.24 4.02 -16.48
C GLU A 25 23.49 5.19 -17.14
N PRO A 26 24.18 6.31 -17.43
CA PRO A 26 23.61 7.39 -18.22
C PRO A 26 23.28 6.94 -19.64
N VAL A 27 22.19 7.48 -20.20
CA VAL A 27 21.78 7.19 -21.56
C VAL A 27 22.68 7.91 -22.57
N ARG A 28 22.91 7.28 -23.72
CA ARG A 28 23.75 7.82 -24.80
C ARG A 28 23.04 7.79 -26.14
N ALA A 29 23.20 8.85 -26.92
CA ALA A 29 22.71 8.88 -28.30
C ALA A 29 23.34 7.74 -29.13
N GLY A 30 22.56 7.17 -30.04
CA GLY A 30 22.99 6.05 -30.89
C GLY A 30 23.07 4.67 -30.21
N GLN A 31 22.94 4.57 -28.88
CA GLN A 31 22.82 3.29 -28.18
C GLN A 31 21.35 2.96 -27.90
N PRO A 32 20.84 1.79 -28.35
CA PRO A 32 19.46 1.41 -28.10
C PRO A 32 19.25 1.11 -26.62
N LEU A 33 18.35 1.85 -25.98
CA LEU A 33 18.04 1.67 -24.58
C LEU A 33 17.03 0.54 -24.37
N ARG A 34 17.31 -0.33 -23.41
CA ARG A 34 16.46 -1.46 -23.08
C ARG A 34 15.81 -1.27 -21.71
N VAL A 35 14.48 -1.34 -21.67
CA VAL A 35 13.68 -1.25 -20.45
C VAL A 35 12.82 -2.51 -20.30
N PRO A 36 13.44 -3.67 -19.98
CA PRO A 36 12.72 -4.91 -19.72
C PRO A 36 12.05 -4.85 -18.35
N LEU A 37 10.75 -5.13 -18.29
CA LEU A 37 10.01 -5.27 -17.05
C LEU A 37 9.23 -6.59 -17.04
N ILE A 38 9.04 -7.14 -15.84
CA ILE A 38 8.26 -8.35 -15.56
C ILE A 38 7.15 -8.03 -14.57
N GLY A 39 6.29 -9.01 -14.28
CA GLY A 39 5.25 -8.88 -13.24
C GLY A 39 3.94 -8.27 -13.74
N VAL A 40 3.84 -7.93 -15.02
CA VAL A 40 2.56 -7.60 -15.65
C VAL A 40 1.94 -8.87 -16.21
N ALA A 41 0.76 -9.24 -15.72
CA ALA A 41 0.02 -10.35 -16.31
C ALA A 41 -0.38 -9.99 -17.76
N PRO A 42 -0.20 -10.89 -18.75
CA PRO A 42 -0.57 -10.58 -20.14
C PRO A 42 -2.02 -10.13 -20.30
N ALA A 43 -2.95 -10.67 -19.49
CA ALA A 43 -4.36 -10.27 -19.49
C ALA A 43 -4.63 -8.85 -18.94
N LYS A 44 -3.62 -8.23 -18.31
CA LYS A 44 -3.67 -6.85 -17.79
C LYS A 44 -2.95 -5.86 -18.70
N MET A 45 -2.37 -6.33 -19.82
CA MET A 45 -1.80 -5.44 -20.83
C MET A 45 -2.91 -4.63 -21.52
N PRO A 46 -2.63 -3.41 -21.98
CA PRO A 46 -3.55 -2.65 -22.81
C PRO A 46 -4.03 -3.49 -24.01
N GLY A 47 -5.33 -3.44 -24.33
CA GLY A 47 -5.93 -4.27 -25.38
C GLY A 47 -5.41 -4.01 -26.79
N ASP A 48 -4.75 -2.87 -26.99
CA ASP A 48 -4.09 -2.47 -28.23
C ASP A 48 -2.55 -2.45 -28.12
N ALA A 49 -1.99 -3.13 -27.11
CA ALA A 49 -0.56 -3.39 -27.04
C ALA A 49 -0.12 -4.27 -28.22
N GLN A 50 0.97 -3.88 -28.86
CA GLN A 50 1.55 -4.58 -30.00
C GLN A 50 2.76 -5.41 -29.54
N PRO A 51 3.19 -6.38 -30.36
CA PRO A 51 4.51 -7.00 -30.21
C PRO A 51 5.59 -5.95 -29.97
N ALA A 52 6.48 -6.23 -29.01
CA ALA A 52 7.60 -5.36 -28.71
C ALA A 52 8.52 -5.30 -29.92
N ASP A 53 8.77 -4.10 -30.42
CA ASP A 53 9.74 -3.90 -31.50
C ASP A 53 11.09 -3.47 -30.92
N GLY A 54 12.15 -4.06 -31.44
CA GLY A 54 13.50 -3.65 -31.07
C GLY A 54 13.74 -2.26 -31.64
N ALA A 55 13.83 -1.24 -30.78
CA ALA A 55 13.91 0.15 -31.22
C ALA A 55 14.95 0.28 -32.33
N PRO A 56 14.58 0.82 -33.51
CA PRO A 56 15.51 0.97 -34.60
C PRO A 56 16.72 1.77 -34.11
N ALA A 57 17.93 1.36 -34.51
CA ALA A 57 19.15 2.09 -34.19
C ALA A 57 18.90 3.58 -34.48
N ALA A 58 18.99 4.42 -33.45
CA ALA A 58 18.50 5.78 -33.53
C ALA A 58 19.13 6.47 -34.75
N SER A 59 18.31 7.00 -35.65
CA SER A 59 18.79 7.79 -36.77
C SER A 59 19.20 9.18 -36.24
N GLY A 60 20.51 9.43 -36.14
CA GLY A 60 21.09 10.71 -35.71
C GLY A 60 21.22 10.87 -34.20
N ASP A 61 21.21 12.12 -33.72
CA ASP A 61 21.52 12.51 -32.32
C ASP A 61 20.43 12.14 -31.29
N ARG A 62 19.42 11.35 -31.67
CA ARG A 62 18.30 10.99 -30.78
C ARG A 62 18.64 9.73 -29.98
N ILE A 63 17.98 9.57 -28.85
CA ILE A 63 18.04 8.35 -28.04
C ILE A 63 16.75 7.59 -28.27
N SER A 64 16.86 6.33 -28.69
CA SER A 64 15.71 5.44 -28.89
C SER A 64 15.80 4.27 -27.93
N GLY A 65 14.66 3.80 -27.45
CA GLY A 65 14.60 2.62 -26.59
C GLY A 65 13.28 1.88 -26.70
N THR A 66 13.28 0.66 -26.17
CA THR A 66 12.08 -0.18 -26.09
C THR A 66 11.80 -0.48 -24.62
N ALA A 67 10.55 -0.26 -24.20
CA ALA A 67 10.01 -0.73 -22.94
C ALA A 67 9.02 -1.86 -23.20
N TRP A 68 9.28 -3.04 -22.65
CA TRP A 68 8.48 -4.22 -22.95
C TRP A 68 8.35 -5.15 -21.75
N LEU A 69 7.35 -6.02 -21.84
CA LEU A 69 7.14 -7.12 -20.92
C LEU A 69 8.07 -8.27 -21.30
N ASP A 70 9.17 -8.45 -20.55
CA ASP A 70 10.18 -9.50 -20.71
C ASP A 70 9.62 -10.85 -20.20
N PHE A 71 8.58 -11.32 -20.88
CA PHE A 71 7.88 -12.55 -20.57
C PHE A 71 7.28 -13.16 -21.84
N THR A 72 7.79 -14.33 -22.23
CA THR A 72 7.20 -15.15 -23.28
C THR A 72 6.23 -16.18 -22.67
N ARG A 73 4.96 -16.16 -23.09
CA ARG A 73 3.96 -17.15 -22.67
C ARG A 73 4.37 -18.56 -23.13
N GLY A 74 4.50 -19.48 -22.17
CA GLY A 74 4.95 -20.87 -22.45
C GLY A 74 6.46 -21.06 -22.39
N GLY A 75 7.23 -20.03 -22.04
CA GLY A 75 8.69 -20.08 -21.93
C GLY A 75 9.42 -19.90 -23.27
N GLY A 76 10.76 -19.93 -23.22
CA GLY A 76 11.63 -19.88 -24.41
C GLY A 76 12.22 -18.51 -24.76
N GLY A 77 11.82 -17.44 -24.07
CA GLY A 77 12.43 -16.11 -24.20
C GLY A 77 13.83 -16.03 -23.59
N LYS A 78 14.63 -15.06 -24.05
CA LYS A 78 15.95 -14.75 -23.48
C LYS A 78 15.85 -13.47 -22.64
N PRO A 79 16.25 -13.49 -21.35
CA PRO A 79 16.20 -12.29 -20.51
C PRO A 79 16.90 -11.08 -21.14
N ASN A 80 16.29 -9.91 -21.04
CA ASN A 80 16.78 -8.63 -21.56
C ASN A 80 16.95 -8.56 -23.10
N VAL A 81 16.32 -9.48 -23.83
CA VAL A 81 16.32 -9.49 -25.29
C VAL A 81 14.88 -9.45 -25.78
N VAL A 82 14.54 -8.44 -26.58
CA VAL A 82 13.20 -8.30 -27.17
C VAL A 82 12.90 -9.51 -28.05
N ASP A 83 11.79 -10.19 -27.78
CA ASP A 83 11.22 -11.25 -28.61
C ASP A 83 9.90 -10.78 -29.26
N PRO A 84 9.62 -11.10 -30.53
CA PRO A 84 8.33 -10.75 -31.18
C PRO A 84 7.07 -11.30 -30.49
N LYS A 85 7.21 -12.25 -29.56
CA LYS A 85 6.11 -12.78 -28.74
C LYS A 85 5.85 -11.97 -27.48
N GLU A 86 6.75 -11.04 -27.15
CA GLU A 86 6.64 -10.13 -26.01
C GLU A 86 5.88 -8.88 -26.41
N LEU A 87 5.26 -8.22 -25.42
CA LEU A 87 4.39 -7.07 -25.67
C LEU A 87 5.06 -5.78 -25.23
N GLY A 88 4.89 -4.72 -26.02
CA GLY A 88 5.31 -3.37 -25.68
C GLY A 88 4.52 -2.81 -24.49
N LEU A 89 5.20 -2.11 -23.59
CA LEU A 89 4.59 -1.47 -22.42
C LEU A 89 4.05 -0.09 -22.78
N LYS A 90 2.98 -0.09 -23.59
CA LYS A 90 2.30 1.13 -24.03
C LYS A 90 1.93 2.06 -22.88
N GLY A 91 2.24 3.34 -23.03
CA GLY A 91 1.88 4.36 -22.05
C GLY A 91 2.83 4.44 -20.85
N LEU A 92 3.89 3.61 -20.80
CA LEU A 92 4.95 3.76 -19.81
C LEU A 92 5.63 5.12 -20.02
N LYS A 93 5.69 5.94 -18.98
CA LYS A 93 6.37 7.23 -18.98
C LYS A 93 7.86 7.04 -18.71
N ILE A 94 8.72 7.75 -19.43
CA ILE A 94 10.17 7.70 -19.30
C ILE A 94 10.68 9.12 -19.18
N GLU A 95 11.47 9.40 -18.15
CA GLU A 95 12.05 10.71 -17.91
C GLU A 95 13.58 10.63 -18.04
N ALA A 96 14.18 11.61 -18.70
CA ALA A 96 15.62 11.82 -18.68
C ALA A 96 15.92 12.88 -17.61
N VAL A 97 16.74 12.53 -16.63
CA VAL A 97 17.06 13.37 -15.48
C VAL A 97 18.55 13.73 -15.50
N LYS A 98 18.86 15.03 -15.42
CA LYS A 98 20.21 15.55 -15.32
C LYS A 98 20.27 16.52 -14.14
N ASP A 99 21.23 16.33 -13.25
CA ASP A 99 21.41 17.15 -12.04
C ASP A 99 20.11 17.29 -11.22
N GLY A 100 19.34 16.19 -11.11
CA GLY A 100 18.06 16.15 -10.39
C GLY A 100 16.87 16.81 -11.10
N LYS A 101 17.04 17.37 -12.30
CA LYS A 101 15.98 18.00 -13.10
C LYS A 101 15.60 17.13 -14.29
N VAL A 102 14.31 17.03 -14.57
CA VAL A 102 13.81 16.35 -15.78
C VAL A 102 14.13 17.23 -16.99
N VAL A 103 15.02 16.76 -17.86
CA VAL A 103 15.45 17.46 -19.09
C VAL A 103 14.64 17.04 -20.31
N ALA A 104 14.05 15.84 -20.28
CA ALA A 104 13.12 15.37 -21.31
C ALA A 104 12.18 14.31 -20.74
N THR A 105 11.03 14.15 -21.38
CA THR A 105 10.06 13.08 -21.09
C THR A 105 9.64 12.42 -22.39
N ALA A 106 9.46 11.11 -22.38
CA ALA A 106 8.90 10.32 -23.45
C ALA A 106 7.83 9.36 -22.90
N THR A 107 6.97 8.88 -23.78
CA THR A 107 5.97 7.84 -23.47
C THR A 107 6.10 6.73 -24.49
N ALA A 108 6.13 5.48 -24.02
CA ALA A 108 6.23 4.31 -24.89
C ALA A 108 4.98 4.13 -25.75
N GLY A 109 5.20 3.87 -27.05
CA GLY A 109 4.16 3.54 -28.03
C GLY A 109 3.52 2.17 -27.81
N ALA A 110 2.61 1.78 -28.71
CA ALA A 110 1.92 0.49 -28.63
C ALA A 110 2.89 -0.71 -28.71
N ASP A 111 3.97 -0.56 -29.46
CA ASP A 111 5.12 -1.45 -29.64
C ASP A 111 6.18 -1.31 -28.52
N GLY A 112 5.95 -0.44 -27.54
CA GLY A 112 6.89 -0.17 -26.47
C GLY A 112 8.04 0.78 -26.85
N VAL A 113 8.11 1.23 -28.10
CA VAL A 113 9.20 2.10 -28.56
C VAL A 113 8.99 3.53 -28.05
N PHE A 114 10.07 4.17 -27.62
CA PHE A 114 10.09 5.57 -27.24
C PHE A 114 11.33 6.27 -27.78
N THR A 115 11.25 7.59 -27.94
CA THR A 115 12.40 8.41 -28.33
C THR A 115 12.56 9.62 -27.41
N LEU A 116 13.80 9.91 -27.05
CA LEU A 116 14.21 11.09 -26.30
C LEU A 116 15.04 12.01 -27.21
N PRO A 117 14.97 13.33 -27.00
CA PRO A 117 15.76 14.31 -27.76
C PRO A 117 17.26 14.20 -27.42
N ALA A 118 18.11 14.76 -28.28
CA ALA A 118 19.56 14.81 -28.09
C ALA A 118 20.00 15.46 -26.77
N SER A 119 19.19 16.38 -26.23
CA SER A 119 19.43 17.01 -24.93
C SER A 119 19.43 16.04 -23.75
N ALA A 120 18.91 14.82 -23.94
CA ALA A 120 18.94 13.75 -22.95
C ALA A 120 20.27 12.99 -22.93
N ASP A 121 21.23 13.27 -23.82
CA ASP A 121 22.54 12.62 -23.79
C ASP A 121 23.27 12.86 -22.46
N GLY A 122 23.72 11.76 -21.85
CA GLY A 122 24.36 11.75 -20.54
C GLY A 122 23.40 11.94 -19.37
N ALA A 123 22.08 11.93 -19.58
CA ALA A 123 21.10 11.94 -18.51
C ALA A 123 20.90 10.53 -17.90
N GLN A 124 20.44 10.46 -16.66
CA GLN A 124 19.97 9.21 -16.06
C GLN A 124 18.51 8.98 -16.44
N LEU A 125 18.16 7.76 -16.85
CA LEU A 125 16.78 7.40 -17.09
C LEU A 125 16.04 7.26 -15.77
N ARG A 126 14.81 7.78 -15.68
CA ARG A 126 13.89 7.55 -14.57
C ARG A 126 12.55 7.05 -15.10
N LEU A 127 12.11 5.91 -14.58
CA LEU A 127 10.73 5.44 -14.65
C LEU A 127 10.01 5.94 -13.40
N PRO A 128 9.17 7.00 -13.49
CA PRO A 128 8.51 7.57 -12.33
C PRO A 128 7.55 6.57 -11.66
N ALA A 129 7.36 6.71 -10.34
CA ALA A 129 6.52 5.82 -9.53
C ALA A 129 5.08 5.71 -10.04
N ASP A 130 4.54 6.77 -10.67
CA ASP A 130 3.19 6.78 -11.26
C ASP A 130 2.98 5.70 -12.33
N ASN A 131 4.05 5.27 -13.01
CA ASN A 131 3.99 4.15 -13.93
C ASN A 131 3.54 2.87 -13.24
N PHE A 132 3.83 2.72 -11.95
CA PHE A 132 3.63 1.51 -11.16
C PHE A 132 2.48 1.70 -10.15
N ARG A 133 1.61 2.67 -10.37
CA ARG A 133 0.35 2.80 -9.64
C ARG A 133 -0.79 2.18 -10.43
N GLU A 134 -1.77 1.61 -9.73
CA GLU A 134 -3.00 1.16 -10.37
C GLU A 134 -3.69 2.36 -11.03
N PRO A 135 -4.09 2.26 -12.32
CA PRO A 135 -4.78 3.35 -12.98
C PRO A 135 -6.11 3.64 -12.26
N TYR A 136 -6.34 4.92 -11.99
CA TYR A 136 -7.57 5.44 -11.42
C TYR A 136 -8.78 5.04 -12.28
N ASN A 137 -9.75 4.31 -11.69
CA ASN A 137 -10.85 3.67 -12.43
C ASN A 137 -12.23 4.33 -12.22
N GLY A 138 -12.26 5.63 -11.87
CA GLY A 138 -13.49 6.41 -11.66
C GLY A 138 -13.61 7.03 -10.26
N VAL A 139 -14.72 7.73 -10.02
CA VAL A 139 -14.98 8.69 -8.91
C VAL A 139 -14.20 8.40 -7.61
N ASP A 140 -13.28 9.32 -7.28
CA ASP A 140 -12.34 9.29 -6.15
C ASP A 140 -13.01 9.60 -4.80
N TRP A 141 -14.20 9.06 -4.56
CA TRP A 141 -14.92 9.31 -3.31
C TRP A 141 -14.13 8.79 -2.08
N LEU A 142 -13.23 7.80 -2.29
CA LEU A 142 -12.24 7.27 -1.35
C LEU A 142 -10.80 7.39 -1.92
N GLY A 143 -10.43 8.59 -2.37
CA GLY A 143 -9.06 8.88 -2.76
C GLY A 143 -8.06 8.79 -1.61
N PRO A 144 -6.76 9.00 -1.89
CA PRO A 144 -5.66 8.86 -0.91
C PRO A 144 -5.86 9.63 0.41
N SER A 145 -6.52 10.79 0.35
CA SER A 145 -6.78 11.61 1.55
C SER A 145 -7.99 11.13 2.36
N LEU A 146 -8.93 10.43 1.74
CA LEU A 146 -10.20 10.01 2.35
C LEU A 146 -10.24 8.53 2.72
N VAL A 147 -9.38 7.71 2.11
CA VAL A 147 -9.36 6.26 2.34
C VAL A 147 -9.15 5.90 3.82
N THR A 148 -8.13 6.48 4.46
CA THR A 148 -7.81 6.19 5.87
C THR A 148 -8.88 6.72 6.84
N PRO A 149 -9.35 7.99 6.75
CA PRO A 149 -10.48 8.46 7.56
C PRO A 149 -11.77 7.65 7.34
N GLY A 150 -12.05 7.24 6.10
CA GLY A 150 -13.20 6.40 5.76
C GLY A 150 -13.16 5.05 6.47
N ILE A 151 -12.02 4.37 6.42
CA ILE A 151 -11.76 3.10 7.13
C ILE A 151 -11.91 3.28 8.65
N ILE A 152 -11.37 4.36 9.21
CA ILE A 152 -11.52 4.66 10.65
C ILE A 152 -13.00 4.85 11.01
N GLY A 153 -13.74 5.64 10.23
CA GLY A 153 -15.17 5.87 10.45
C GLY A 153 -15.99 4.57 10.39
N SER A 154 -15.74 3.73 9.38
CA SER A 154 -16.38 2.42 9.25
C SER A 154 -16.05 1.50 10.43
N TYR A 155 -14.80 1.49 10.90
CA TYR A 155 -14.39 0.68 12.05
C TYR A 155 -15.09 1.15 13.34
N VAL A 156 -15.13 2.46 13.59
CA VAL A 156 -15.84 3.04 14.73
C VAL A 156 -17.31 2.68 14.70
N TRP A 157 -17.97 2.81 13.55
CA TRP A 157 -19.39 2.47 13.40
C TRP A 157 -19.66 0.99 13.69
N MET A 158 -18.84 0.09 13.13
CA MET A 158 -18.98 -1.36 13.32
C MET A 158 -18.83 -1.78 14.78
N TRP A 159 -17.89 -1.17 15.50
CA TRP A 159 -17.60 -1.51 16.90
C TRP A 159 -18.33 -0.66 17.93
N ALA A 160 -19.02 0.40 17.52
CA ALA A 160 -19.80 1.26 18.41
C ALA A 160 -20.88 0.46 19.16
N GLY A 161 -21.60 -0.43 18.46
CA GLY A 161 -22.64 -1.26 19.09
C GLY A 161 -22.09 -2.15 20.21
N PHE A 162 -20.95 -2.81 19.97
CA PHE A 162 -20.25 -3.61 20.98
C PHE A 162 -19.85 -2.77 22.20
N ALA A 163 -19.22 -1.62 21.98
CA ALA A 163 -18.80 -0.73 23.04
C ALA A 163 -20.00 -0.22 23.86
N MET A 164 -21.08 0.20 23.19
CA MET A 164 -22.28 0.70 23.85
C MET A 164 -22.94 -0.36 24.73
N VAL A 165 -23.07 -1.60 24.27
CA VAL A 165 -23.69 -2.69 25.07
C VAL A 165 -22.90 -2.93 26.35
N LEU A 166 -21.56 -3.03 26.26
CA LEU A 166 -20.72 -3.25 27.44
C LEU A 166 -20.75 -2.06 28.39
N ILE A 167 -20.65 -0.83 27.87
CA ILE A 167 -20.72 0.38 28.70
C ILE A 167 -22.09 0.51 29.37
N ALA A 168 -23.18 0.22 28.66
CA ALA A 168 -24.53 0.25 29.21
C ALA A 168 -24.73 -0.78 30.32
N ALA A 169 -24.20 -2.00 30.15
CA ALA A 169 -24.20 -3.02 31.19
C ALA A 169 -23.41 -2.57 32.43
N GLY A 170 -22.25 -1.93 32.24
CA GLY A 170 -21.47 -1.34 33.31
C GLY A 170 -22.20 -0.21 34.03
N LEU A 171 -22.90 0.64 33.28
CA LEU A 171 -23.64 1.79 33.82
C LEU A 171 -24.85 1.33 34.64
N ALA A 172 -25.54 0.28 34.20
CA ALA A 172 -26.67 -0.32 34.91
C ALA A 172 -26.26 -0.91 36.27
N GLY A 173 -25.00 -1.32 36.43
CA GLY A 173 -24.45 -1.81 37.70
C GLY A 173 -24.03 -0.73 38.70
N LEU A 174 -24.11 0.56 38.34
CA LEU A 174 -23.71 1.64 39.25
C LEU A 174 -24.76 1.90 40.34
N PRO A 175 -24.36 2.00 41.63
CA PRO A 175 -25.27 2.36 42.71
C PRO A 175 -25.76 3.81 42.54
N ARG A 176 -27.08 3.97 42.38
CA ARG A 176 -27.71 5.28 42.13
C ARG A 176 -27.51 6.25 43.30
N GLU A 177 -27.48 5.73 44.51
CA GLU A 177 -27.24 6.48 45.75
C GLU A 177 -25.93 7.29 45.73
N LEU A 178 -24.85 6.79 45.11
CA LEU A 178 -23.59 7.55 44.98
C LEU A 178 -23.74 8.75 44.05
N LEU A 179 -24.54 8.61 42.99
CA LEU A 179 -24.79 9.70 42.03
C LEU A 179 -25.71 10.77 42.64
N GLU A 180 -26.70 10.35 43.42
CA GLU A 180 -27.60 11.24 44.16
C GLU A 180 -26.86 11.99 45.26
N ALA A 181 -26.03 11.30 46.05
CA ALA A 181 -25.20 11.92 47.09
C ALA A 181 -24.29 13.01 46.51
N ALA A 182 -23.62 12.74 45.38
CA ALA A 182 -22.77 13.73 44.72
C ALA A 182 -23.53 14.98 44.26
N ARG A 183 -24.79 14.83 43.82
CA ARG A 183 -25.65 15.96 43.45
C ARG A 183 -26.07 16.77 44.67
N VAL A 184 -26.36 16.11 45.79
CA VAL A 184 -26.66 16.76 47.08
C VAL A 184 -25.45 17.55 47.58
N ASP A 185 -24.23 17.03 47.38
CA ASP A 185 -22.96 17.70 47.70
C ASP A 185 -22.61 18.86 46.73
N GLY A 186 -23.49 19.19 45.78
CA GLY A 186 -23.32 20.32 44.86
C GLY A 186 -22.45 20.03 43.64
N ALA A 187 -22.16 18.76 43.33
CA ALA A 187 -21.43 18.41 42.12
C ALA A 187 -22.30 18.62 40.86
N ASN A 188 -21.73 19.25 39.83
CA ASN A 188 -22.38 19.35 38.52
C ASN A 188 -22.25 18.05 37.71
N GLU A 189 -23.08 17.87 36.67
CA GLU A 189 -23.11 16.62 35.89
C GLU A 189 -21.77 16.26 35.23
N TRP A 190 -20.96 17.25 34.83
CA TRP A 190 -19.62 16.99 34.30
C TRP A 190 -18.64 16.48 35.36
N GLN A 191 -18.74 17.01 36.59
CA GLN A 191 -17.98 16.53 37.74
C GLN A 191 -18.40 15.12 38.12
N VAL A 192 -19.71 14.84 38.16
CA VAL A 192 -20.26 13.50 38.41
C VAL A 192 -19.75 12.52 37.34
N PHE A 193 -19.87 12.86 36.06
CA PHE A 193 -19.39 12.03 34.97
C PHE A 193 -17.89 11.71 35.08
N ARG A 194 -17.04 12.74 35.17
CA ARG A 194 -15.58 12.54 35.13
C ARG A 194 -14.99 11.99 36.43
N ARG A 195 -15.54 12.35 37.60
CA ARG A 195 -14.97 11.97 38.91
C ARG A 195 -15.63 10.74 39.54
N ILE A 196 -16.83 10.38 39.12
CA ILE A 196 -17.58 9.25 39.69
C ILE A 196 -17.85 8.21 38.61
N THR A 197 -18.62 8.57 37.57
CA THR A 197 -19.06 7.61 36.54
C THR A 197 -17.88 6.96 35.81
N VAL A 198 -16.95 7.75 35.27
CA VAL A 198 -15.80 7.23 34.50
C VAL A 198 -14.87 6.37 35.36
N PRO A 199 -14.44 6.77 36.57
CA PRO A 199 -13.63 5.91 37.45
C PRO A 199 -14.33 4.61 37.84
N MET A 200 -15.64 4.64 38.09
CA MET A 200 -16.40 3.43 38.42
C MET A 200 -16.58 2.51 37.20
N LEU A 201 -16.69 3.07 36.00
CA LEU A 201 -16.72 2.33 34.74
C LEU A 201 -15.33 1.91 34.24
N ALA A 202 -14.24 2.35 34.87
CA ALA A 202 -12.88 2.08 34.41
C ALA A 202 -12.59 0.58 34.13
N PRO A 203 -13.09 -0.39 34.95
CA PRO A 203 -12.93 -1.82 34.65
C PRO A 203 -13.56 -2.21 33.31
N VAL A 204 -14.79 -1.75 33.04
CA VAL A 204 -15.55 -2.02 31.81
C VAL A 204 -14.91 -1.30 30.61
N LEU A 205 -14.56 -0.02 30.76
CA LEU A 205 -13.87 0.76 29.73
C LEU A 205 -12.53 0.12 29.36
N ALA A 206 -11.81 -0.44 30.32
CA ALA A 206 -10.59 -1.20 30.05
C ALA A 206 -10.87 -2.49 29.25
N VAL A 207 -12.06 -3.13 29.36
CA VAL A 207 -12.40 -4.32 28.53
C VAL A 207 -12.55 -3.87 27.10
N VAL A 208 -13.39 -2.88 26.91
CA VAL A 208 -13.71 -2.33 25.59
C VAL A 208 -12.41 -1.88 24.92
N LEU A 209 -11.60 -1.05 25.59
CA LEU A 209 -10.36 -0.52 25.04
C LEU A 209 -9.40 -1.62 24.60
N VAL A 210 -9.15 -2.61 25.46
CA VAL A 210 -8.20 -3.68 25.16
C VAL A 210 -8.69 -4.58 24.03
N THR A 211 -9.97 -4.94 24.04
CA THR A 211 -10.58 -5.73 22.97
C THR A 211 -10.50 -5.00 21.63
N LEU A 212 -10.84 -3.70 21.60
CA LEU A 212 -10.74 -2.89 20.38
C LEU A 212 -9.29 -2.74 19.91
N MET A 213 -8.33 -2.56 20.83
CA MET A 213 -6.92 -2.47 20.48
C MET A 213 -6.39 -3.76 19.87
N ILE A 214 -6.78 -4.93 20.40
CA ILE A 214 -6.46 -6.24 19.83
C ILE A 214 -7.02 -6.36 18.40
N ASN A 215 -8.24 -5.90 18.17
CA ASN A 215 -8.88 -5.99 16.86
C ASN A 215 -8.26 -5.04 15.83
N VAL A 216 -7.94 -3.81 16.20
CA VAL A 216 -7.25 -2.85 15.31
C VAL A 216 -5.88 -3.36 14.88
N LEU A 217 -5.10 -3.98 15.77
CA LEU A 217 -3.77 -4.50 15.43
C LEU A 217 -3.79 -5.56 14.33
N LYS A 218 -4.92 -6.24 14.15
CA LYS A 218 -5.10 -7.32 13.18
C LYS A 218 -5.99 -6.91 12.01
N VAL A 219 -6.45 -5.66 11.97
CA VAL A 219 -7.40 -5.21 10.96
C VAL A 219 -6.75 -5.36 9.59
N PHE A 220 -7.44 -6.05 8.67
CA PHE A 220 -6.95 -6.24 7.31
C PHE A 220 -8.12 -6.37 6.35
N ASP A 221 -9.15 -7.08 6.78
CA ASP A 221 -10.45 -7.23 6.14
C ASP A 221 -11.05 -5.89 5.70
N LEU A 222 -11.14 -4.92 6.63
CA LEU A 222 -11.78 -3.65 6.37
C LEU A 222 -10.97 -2.81 5.36
N VAL A 223 -9.64 -2.82 5.47
CA VAL A 223 -8.74 -2.16 4.51
C VAL A 223 -8.80 -2.85 3.15
N PHE A 224 -8.82 -4.18 3.12
CA PHE A 224 -8.85 -4.98 1.89
C PHE A 224 -10.14 -4.77 1.09
N ILE A 225 -11.28 -4.67 1.79
CA ILE A 225 -12.60 -4.57 1.18
C ILE A 225 -12.95 -3.14 0.77
N ILE A 226 -12.66 -2.15 1.63
CA ILE A 226 -13.11 -0.77 1.42
C ILE A 226 -12.15 0.03 0.53
N ALA A 227 -10.84 -0.15 0.70
CA ALA A 227 -9.87 0.66 -0.02
C ALA A 227 -9.83 0.27 -1.51
N PRO A 228 -10.07 1.22 -2.43
CA PRO A 228 -9.80 0.99 -3.85
C PRO A 228 -8.36 0.57 -4.06
N GLY A 229 -8.09 -0.35 -5.00
CA GLY A 229 -6.73 -0.86 -5.21
C GLY A 229 -5.70 0.24 -5.53
N SER A 230 -6.13 1.36 -6.13
CA SER A 230 -5.30 2.55 -6.39
C SER A 230 -4.88 3.35 -5.16
N SER A 231 -5.62 3.29 -4.04
CA SER A 231 -5.34 3.98 -2.77
C SER A 231 -5.15 3.02 -1.59
N GLN A 232 -5.19 1.71 -1.83
CA GLN A 232 -5.04 0.68 -0.80
C GLN A 232 -3.62 0.64 -0.22
N ASP A 233 -2.62 1.04 -1.00
CA ASP A 233 -1.25 1.18 -0.52
C ASP A 233 -1.11 2.35 0.47
N ASP A 234 -1.89 3.43 0.29
CA ASP A 234 -1.92 4.58 1.20
C ASP A 234 -2.57 4.24 2.55
N ALA A 235 -3.46 3.22 2.56
CA ALA A 235 -4.12 2.70 3.75
C ALA A 235 -3.49 1.41 4.30
N ASN A 236 -2.30 1.04 3.82
CA ASN A 236 -1.72 -0.28 4.12
C ASN A 236 -1.42 -0.45 5.61
N VAL A 237 -1.66 -1.68 6.10
CA VAL A 237 -1.44 -2.10 7.48
C VAL A 237 -0.67 -3.41 7.50
N LEU A 238 0.03 -3.70 8.60
CA LEU A 238 0.88 -4.89 8.71
C LEU A 238 0.15 -6.19 8.37
N ALA A 239 -1.11 -6.34 8.79
CA ALA A 239 -1.90 -7.53 8.50
C ALA A 239 -2.30 -7.64 7.02
N LEU A 240 -2.56 -6.51 6.35
CA LEU A 240 -2.77 -6.49 4.89
C LEU A 240 -1.47 -6.80 4.13
N GLN A 241 -0.35 -6.23 4.58
CA GLN A 241 0.96 -6.53 4.00
C GLN A 241 1.32 -8.02 4.15
N LEU A 242 1.05 -8.62 5.32
CA LEU A 242 1.19 -10.06 5.54
C LEU A 242 0.36 -10.85 4.53
N TYR A 243 -0.92 -10.50 4.38
CA TYR A 243 -1.81 -11.19 3.44
C TYR A 243 -1.27 -11.12 2.01
N ARG A 244 -0.86 -9.93 1.56
CA ARG A 244 -0.29 -9.71 0.22
C ARG A 244 1.03 -10.45 0.01
N SER A 245 1.92 -10.46 1.00
CA SER A 245 3.20 -11.18 0.92
C SER A 245 3.01 -12.70 0.95
N SER A 246 2.01 -13.23 1.65
CA SER A 246 1.79 -14.68 1.76
C SER A 246 0.93 -15.26 0.63
N PHE A 247 -0.04 -14.49 0.11
CA PHE A 247 -1.06 -14.98 -0.83
C PHE A 247 -1.16 -14.16 -2.13
N GLY A 248 -0.29 -13.16 -2.32
CA GLY A 248 -0.21 -12.40 -3.55
C GLY A 248 0.35 -13.21 -4.72
N THR A 249 0.32 -12.62 -5.92
CA THR A 249 0.86 -13.22 -7.14
C THR A 249 2.37 -13.53 -7.05
N ASP A 250 3.09 -12.77 -6.22
CA ASP A 250 4.52 -12.93 -5.95
C ASP A 250 4.73 -13.27 -4.47
N ALA A 251 4.11 -14.37 -4.03
CA ALA A 251 4.14 -14.76 -2.63
C ALA A 251 5.58 -15.01 -2.13
N ASP A 252 6.01 -14.23 -1.14
CA ASP A 252 7.22 -14.44 -0.35
C ASP A 252 6.81 -14.86 1.06
N LEU A 253 6.79 -16.18 1.27
CA LEU A 253 6.42 -16.79 2.54
C LEU A 253 7.40 -16.41 3.67
N GLY A 254 8.65 -16.08 3.35
CA GLY A 254 9.64 -15.64 4.32
C GLY A 254 9.29 -14.28 4.90
N ILE A 255 9.00 -13.32 4.03
CA ILE A 255 8.52 -11.98 4.44
C ILE A 255 7.18 -12.09 5.15
N GLY A 256 6.24 -12.87 4.61
CA GLY A 256 4.93 -13.10 5.23
C GLY A 256 5.04 -13.65 6.66
N SER A 257 5.92 -14.64 6.87
CA SER A 257 6.18 -15.24 8.19
C SER A 257 6.84 -14.24 9.15
N ALA A 258 7.79 -13.44 8.68
CA ALA A 258 8.44 -12.41 9.50
C ALA A 258 7.43 -11.38 10.01
N ILE A 259 6.52 -10.92 9.14
CA ILE A 259 5.46 -9.99 9.53
C ILE A 259 4.49 -10.66 10.51
N ALA A 260 4.17 -11.95 10.33
CA ALA A 260 3.32 -12.69 11.26
C ALA A 260 3.91 -12.75 12.67
N VAL A 261 5.21 -13.04 12.79
CA VAL A 261 5.92 -13.04 14.07
C VAL A 261 5.96 -11.64 14.69
N LEU A 262 6.20 -10.60 13.89
CA LEU A 262 6.17 -9.22 14.36
C LEU A 262 4.79 -8.83 14.93
N LEU A 263 3.71 -9.16 14.21
CA LEU A 263 2.34 -8.94 14.68
C LEU A 263 2.06 -9.69 15.98
N LEU A 264 2.52 -10.94 16.10
CA LEU A 264 2.39 -11.71 17.33
C LEU A 264 3.08 -10.99 18.50
N LEU A 265 4.31 -10.51 18.31
CA LEU A 265 5.05 -9.76 19.32
C LEU A 265 4.33 -8.46 19.73
N LEU A 266 3.68 -7.77 18.79
CA LEU A 266 2.90 -6.55 19.09
C LEU A 266 1.61 -6.84 19.86
N VAL A 267 0.99 -8.01 19.65
CA VAL A 267 -0.25 -8.41 20.35
C VAL A 267 0.03 -8.90 21.77
N ILE A 268 1.21 -9.49 22.04
CA ILE A 268 1.57 -10.05 23.36
C ILE A 268 1.41 -9.04 24.52
N PRO A 269 1.98 -7.81 24.47
CA PRO A 269 1.82 -6.84 25.56
C PRO A 269 0.36 -6.53 25.87
N VAL A 270 -0.47 -6.41 24.84
CA VAL A 270 -1.90 -6.15 24.96
C VAL A 270 -2.63 -7.31 25.64
N MET A 271 -2.30 -8.54 25.24
CA MET A 271 -2.85 -9.75 25.83
C MET A 271 -2.42 -9.92 27.29
N LEU A 272 -1.15 -9.68 27.61
CA LEU A 272 -0.63 -9.72 28.98
C LEU A 272 -1.32 -8.68 29.87
N PHE A 273 -1.55 -7.47 29.34
CA PHE A 273 -2.31 -6.44 30.04
C PHE A 273 -3.75 -6.88 30.31
N ASN A 274 -4.43 -7.48 29.33
CA ASN A 274 -5.78 -8.02 29.48
C ASN A 274 -5.85 -9.06 30.62
N ILE A 275 -4.98 -10.07 30.55
CA ILE A 275 -4.94 -11.18 31.52
C ILE A 275 -4.65 -10.68 32.94
N ARG A 276 -3.67 -9.78 33.09
CA ARG A 276 -3.33 -9.18 34.40
C ARG A 276 -4.52 -8.45 35.01
N ARG A 277 -5.37 -7.84 34.18
CA ARG A 277 -6.54 -7.09 34.67
C ARG A 277 -7.69 -8.01 35.06
N ILE A 278 -8.01 -9.02 34.24
CA ILE A 278 -9.03 -10.04 34.59
C ILE A 278 -8.68 -10.70 35.96
N ARG A 279 -7.40 -10.99 36.20
CA ARG A 279 -6.92 -11.55 37.47
C ARG A 279 -7.08 -10.61 38.68
N LYS A 280 -7.12 -9.29 38.48
CA LYS A 280 -7.38 -8.32 39.56
C LYS A 280 -8.87 -8.23 39.91
N GLU A 281 -9.74 -8.44 38.94
CA GLU A 281 -11.21 -8.44 39.14
C GLU A 281 -11.67 -9.69 39.87
N GLY A 282 -11.19 -10.88 39.50
CA GLY A 282 -11.55 -12.13 40.20
C GLY A 282 -11.02 -12.27 41.64
N ARG A 283 -10.32 -11.24 42.16
CA ARG A 283 -9.81 -11.17 43.53
C ARG A 283 -10.60 -10.18 44.41
N ARG A 284 -11.61 -9.49 43.87
CA ARG A 284 -12.55 -8.62 44.59
C ARG A 284 -13.90 -9.30 44.67
#